data_AF-A0A0P7Z816-F1
#
_entry.id   AF-A0A0P7Z816-F1
#
_cell.length_a   1.000
_cell.length_b   1.000
_cell.length_c   1.000
_cell.angle_alpha   90.00
_cell.angle_beta   90.00
_cell.angle_gamma   90.00
#
_symmetry.space_group_name_H-M   'P 1'
#
loop_
_entity.id
_entity.type
_entity.pdbx_description
1 polymer ?
#
loop_
_entity_poly.entity_id
_entity_poly.type
_entity_poly.pdbx_seq_one_letter_code
_entity_poly.pdbx_strand_id
1 'polypeptide(L)' 'MLLVFSEMMGLQNPASYYTLELQPLLLERFHDWHIRMGMERSPLDNFRCC' A
#
# COMPACT_ATOMS: atom_id res chain seq x y z
N MET A 1 -6.29 -2.35 -7.12
CA MET A 1 -5.19 -3.33 -7.28
C MET A 1 -4.37 -3.13 -8.55
N LEU A 2 -4.97 -2.85 -9.72
CA LEU A 2 -4.24 -2.67 -10.99
C LEU A 2 -3.13 -1.60 -10.93
N LEU A 3 -3.42 -0.44 -10.34
CA LEU A 3 -2.47 0.67 -10.23
C LEU A 3 -1.27 0.35 -9.31
N VAL A 4 -1.51 -0.35 -8.20
CA VAL A 4 -0.45 -0.85 -7.31
C VAL A 4 0.41 -1.91 -8.01
N PHE A 5 -0.22 -2.76 -8.82
CA PHE A 5 0.49 -3.75 -9.63
C PHE A 5 1.37 -3.10 -10.71
N SER A 6 0.96 -1.92 -11.20
CA SER A 6 1.74 -1.13 -12.16
C SER A 6 3.06 -0.67 -11.53
N GLU A 7 3.01 -0.20 -10.28
CA GLU A 7 4.19 0.20 -9.52
C GLU A 7 5.13 -0.98 -9.24
N MET A 8 4.59 -2.17 -8.92
CA MET A 8 5.40 -3.40 -8.77
C MET A 8 6.11 -3.78 -10.07
N MET A 9 5.51 -3.51 -11.23
CA MET A 9 6.08 -3.75 -12.55
C MET A 9 7.02 -2.61 -13.01
N GLY A 10 7.23 -1.58 -12.18
CA GLY A 10 8.06 -0.41 -12.50
C GLY A 10 7.39 0.61 -13.42
N LEU A 11 6.10 0.46 -13.72
CA LEU A 11 5.32 1.43 -14.49
C LEU A 11 4.86 2.56 -13.56
N GLN A 12 5.15 3.80 -13.97
CA GLN A 12 4.70 4.99 -13.26
C GLN A 12 3.17 4.99 -13.18
N ASN A 13 2.63 5.01 -11.95
CA ASN A 13 1.21 5.16 -11.73
C ASN A 13 0.83 6.66 -11.79
N PRO A 14 0.10 7.11 -12.83
CA PRO A 14 -0.23 8.53 -12.98
C PRO A 14 -1.16 9.04 -11.87
N ALA A 15 -1.90 8.15 -11.19
CA ALA A 15 -2.77 8.54 -10.09
C ALA A 15 -1.99 8.81 -8.80
N SER A 16 -0.79 8.22 -8.63
CA SER A 16 -0.04 8.32 -7.36
C SER A 16 0.26 9.77 -6.97
N TYR A 17 0.56 10.64 -7.94
CA TYR A 17 0.80 12.06 -7.65
C TYR A 17 -0.48 12.80 -7.22
N TYR A 18 -1.62 12.48 -7.82
CA TYR A 18 -2.88 13.17 -7.55
C TYR A 18 -3.62 12.63 -6.32
N THR A 19 -3.20 11.48 -5.78
CA THR A 19 -3.88 10.83 -4.65
C THR A 19 -2.94 10.57 -3.49
N LEU A 20 -1.87 11.36 -3.36
CA LEU A 20 -0.91 11.27 -2.24
C LEU A 20 -1.61 11.46 -0.88
N GLU A 21 -2.63 12.29 -0.83
CA GLU A 21 -3.45 12.55 0.36
C GLU A 21 -4.26 11.34 0.83
N LEU A 22 -4.49 10.35 -0.05
CA LEU A 22 -5.19 9.11 0.31
C LEU A 22 -4.24 8.10 0.95
N GLN A 23 -2.93 8.30 0.88
CA GLN A 23 -1.93 7.36 1.39
C GLN A 23 -2.13 6.99 2.88
N PRO A 24 -2.46 7.92 3.80
CA PRO A 24 -2.73 7.57 5.20
C PRO A 24 -3.95 6.67 5.37
N LEU A 25 -5.05 6.98 4.67
CA LEU A 25 -6.29 6.19 4.72
C LEU A 25 -6.06 4.77 4.18
N LEU A 26 -5.29 4.65 3.10
CA LEU A 26 -4.93 3.36 2.51
C LEU A 26 -4.01 2.57 3.44
N LEU A 27 -3.09 3.23 4.15
CA LEU A 27 -2.19 2.59 5.11
C LEU A 27 -2.95 2.04 6.32
N GLU A 28 -3.93 2.76 6.86
CA GLU A 28 -4.81 2.26 7.93
C GLU A 28 -5.60 1.02 7.50
N ARG A 29 -6.22 1.07 6.31
CA ARG A 29 -6.95 -0.06 5.73
C ARG A 29 -6.04 -1.27 5.49
N PHE A 30 -4.81 -1.02 5.07
CA PHE A 30 -3.79 -2.05 4.89
C PHE A 30 -3.35 -2.65 6.23
N HIS A 31 -3.19 -1.82 7.27
CA HIS A 31 -2.88 -2.26 8.62
C HIS A 31 -3.95 -3.26 9.12
N ASP A 32 -5.22 -2.90 9.04
CA ASP A 32 -6.33 -3.79 9.41
C ASP A 32 -6.35 -5.09 8.59
N TRP A 33 -6.06 -5.00 7.30
CA TRP A 33 -6.03 -6.16 6.42
C TRP A 33 -4.91 -7.14 6.78
N HIS A 34 -3.67 -6.68 6.95
CA HIS A 34 -2.56 -7.63 7.19
C HIS A 34 -2.67 -8.29 8.58
N ILE A 35 -3.21 -7.58 9.58
CA ILE A 35 -3.55 -8.17 10.89
C ILE A 35 -4.58 -9.28 10.72
N ARG A 36 -5.65 -9.06 9.94
CA ARG A 36 -6.66 -10.10 9.66
C ARG A 36 -6.10 -11.31 8.91
N MET A 37 -5.05 -11.10 8.13
CA MET A 37 -4.33 -12.18 7.44
C MET A 37 -3.38 -12.95 8.36
N GLY A 38 -3.26 -12.57 9.63
CA GLY A 38 -2.40 -13.24 10.62
C GLY A 38 -0.91 -13.00 10.37
N MET A 39 -0.54 -11.93 9.64
CA MET A 39 0.85 -11.58 9.39
C MET A 39 1.41 -10.85 10.61
N GLU A 40 2.53 -11.32 11.17
CA GLU A 40 3.18 -10.67 12.33
C GLU A 40 3.72 -9.27 12.00
N ARG A 41 4.05 -9.02 10.72
CA ARG A 41 4.62 -7.77 10.24
C ARG A 41 4.16 -7.47 8.82
N SER A 42 4.20 -6.19 8.45
CA SER A 42 3.94 -5.74 7.08
C SER A 42 4.80 -6.52 6.07
N PRO A 43 4.22 -7.06 4.99
CA PRO A 43 4.98 -7.61 3.86
C PRO A 43 5.63 -6.53 2.98
N LEU A 44 5.41 -5.25 3.25
CA LEU A 44 6.03 -4.14 2.52
C LEU A 44 7.36 -3.75 3.19
N ASP A 45 8.48 -3.98 2.52
CA ASP A 45 9.82 -3.67 3.05
C ASP A 45 10.05 -2.16 3.26
N ASN A 46 9.50 -1.33 2.37
CA ASN A 46 9.72 0.12 2.38
C ASN A 46 8.65 0.89 3.17
N PHE A 47 7.54 0.25 3.55
CA PHE A 47 6.45 0.89 4.27
C PHE A 47 6.10 0.08 5.53
N ARG A 48 6.49 0.65 6.67
CA ARG A 48 6.16 0.12 7.98
C ARG A 48 4.77 0.60 8.39
N CYS A 49 3.80 -0.30 8.37
CA CYS A 49 2.49 -0.05 8.97
C CYS A 49 2.45 -0.34 10.48
N CYS A 50 3.57 -0.85 11.05
CA CYS A 50 3.81 -1.14 12.47
C CYS A 50 5.24 -0.71 12.82
#